data_AF-A0AA85FQ74-F1
#
_entry.id   AF-A0AA85FQ74-F1
#
_cell.length_a   1.000
_cell.length_b   1.000
_cell.length_c   1.000
_cell.angle_alpha   90.00
_cell.angle_beta   90.00
_cell.angle_gamma   90.00
#
_symmetry.space_group_name_H-M   'P 1'
#
loop_
_entity.id
_entity.type
_entity.pdbx_description
1 polymer ?
#
loop_
_entity_poly.entity_id
_entity_poly.type
_entity_poly.pdbx_seq_one_letter_code
_entity_poly.pdbx_strand_id
1 'polypeptide(L)'
;MIRLSLICLTFISLIMANKPRSFNAPFIINTNGSMVLSINGYNYTLNDKLNLKVEDGICDTDIDFSRPNEKEKKDKKGIRIMTVACERETEDDDSTESAETTNTTVKK
;
A
#
# COMPACT_ATOMS: atom_id res chain seq x y z
N MET A 1 -16.71 -41.03 -28.46
CA MET A 1 -17.72 -40.04 -27.99
C MET A 1 -17.43 -39.43 -26.60
N ILE A 2 -16.42 -39.86 -25.83
CA ILE A 2 -16.21 -39.40 -24.44
C ILE A 2 -15.40 -38.08 -24.32
N ARG A 3 -14.60 -37.71 -25.34
CA ARG A 3 -13.67 -36.56 -25.25
C ARG A 3 -14.35 -35.18 -25.28
N LEU A 4 -15.52 -35.05 -25.92
CA LEU A 4 -16.24 -33.76 -25.97
C LEU A 4 -16.85 -33.40 -24.61
N SER A 5 -17.23 -34.41 -23.81
CA SER A 5 -17.84 -34.24 -22.49
C SER A 5 -16.86 -33.72 -21.44
N LEU A 6 -15.60 -34.17 -21.46
CA LEU A 6 -14.58 -33.69 -20.52
C LEU A 6 -14.23 -32.21 -20.76
N ILE A 7 -14.19 -31.80 -22.03
CA ILE A 7 -13.90 -30.42 -22.43
C ILE A 7 -15.00 -29.46 -21.94
N CYS A 8 -16.29 -29.85 -22.04
CA CYS A 8 -17.38 -29.01 -21.53
C CYS A 8 -17.35 -28.85 -20.00
N LEU A 9 -17.00 -29.90 -19.25
CA LEU A 9 -16.92 -29.84 -17.77
C LEU A 9 -15.80 -28.91 -17.27
N THR A 10 -14.67 -28.86 -17.98
CA THR A 10 -13.57 -27.95 -17.61
C THR A 10 -13.93 -26.49 -17.88
N PHE A 11 -14.62 -26.19 -18.99
CA PHE A 11 -15.09 -24.84 -19.29
C PHE A 11 -16.13 -24.32 -18.28
N ILE A 12 -17.08 -25.16 -17.85
CA ILE A 12 -18.06 -24.79 -16.82
C ILE A 12 -17.37 -24.49 -15.47
N SER A 13 -16.38 -25.29 -15.11
CA SER A 13 -15.60 -25.10 -13.87
C SER A 13 -14.82 -23.78 -13.87
N LEU A 14 -14.22 -23.39 -15.02
CA LEU A 14 -13.53 -22.10 -15.15
C LEU A 14 -14.46 -20.91 -14.95
N ILE A 15 -15.68 -20.97 -15.48
CA ILE A 15 -16.66 -19.88 -15.37
C ILE A 15 -17.12 -19.69 -13.91
N MET A 16 -17.26 -20.78 -13.13
CA MET A 16 -17.64 -20.69 -11.73
C MET A 16 -16.54 -20.15 -10.80
N ALA A 17 -15.27 -20.38 -11.13
CA ALA A 17 -14.13 -19.90 -10.34
C ALA A 17 -13.98 -18.37 -10.37
N ASN A 18 -14.52 -17.71 -11.39
CA ASN A 18 -14.29 -16.29 -11.65
C ASN A 18 -15.41 -15.36 -11.14
N LYS A 19 -16.24 -15.84 -10.20
CA LYS A 19 -17.26 -14.98 -9.58
C LYS A 19 -16.58 -13.94 -8.68
N PRO A 20 -16.92 -12.64 -8.80
CA PRO A 20 -16.40 -11.62 -7.92
C PRO A 20 -16.78 -11.97 -6.47
N ARG A 21 -15.79 -11.99 -5.58
CA ARG A 21 -16.02 -12.16 -4.15
C ARG A 21 -16.27 -10.79 -3.54
N SER A 22 -17.43 -10.61 -2.91
CA SER A 22 -17.69 -9.48 -2.02
C SER A 22 -17.45 -9.91 -0.57
N PHE A 23 -16.94 -8.99 0.24
CA PHE A 23 -16.82 -9.17 1.67
C PHE A 23 -17.21 -7.85 2.36
N ASN A 24 -17.72 -7.95 3.58
CA ASN A 24 -17.96 -6.77 4.40
C ASN A 24 -16.63 -6.33 4.99
N ALA A 25 -16.19 -5.12 4.68
CA ALA A 25 -15.03 -4.49 5.29
C ALA A 25 -15.51 -3.61 6.45
N PRO A 26 -15.26 -3.98 7.72
CA PRO A 26 -15.59 -3.10 8.84
C PRO A 26 -14.72 -1.85 8.80
N PHE A 27 -15.28 -0.75 9.29
CA PHE A 27 -14.56 0.52 9.42
C PHE A 27 -14.77 1.11 10.81
N ILE A 28 -13.82 1.94 11.23
CA ILE A 28 -13.94 2.82 12.39
C ILE A 28 -13.89 4.28 11.94
N ILE A 29 -14.37 5.19 12.79
CA ILE A 29 -14.20 6.63 12.62
C ILE A 29 -13.16 7.08 13.63
N ASN A 30 -12.05 7.65 13.17
CA ASN A 30 -11.00 8.14 14.07
C ASN A 30 -11.40 9.46 14.74
N THR A 31 -10.56 9.96 15.64
CA THR A 31 -10.80 11.22 16.37
C THR A 31 -10.91 12.45 15.47
N ASN A 32 -10.38 12.38 14.25
CA ASN A 32 -10.44 13.46 13.26
C ASN A 32 -11.68 13.33 12.36
N GLY A 33 -12.56 12.34 12.60
CA GLY A 33 -13.75 12.08 11.81
C GLY A 33 -13.51 11.32 10.50
N SER A 34 -12.29 10.86 10.23
CA SER A 34 -11.97 10.10 9.03
C SER A 34 -12.37 8.62 9.18
N MET A 35 -12.89 8.04 8.10
CA MET A 35 -13.16 6.61 8.00
C MET A 35 -11.85 5.85 7.80
N VAL A 36 -11.62 4.84 8.63
CA VAL A 36 -10.45 3.95 8.56
C VAL A 36 -10.93 2.52 8.35
N LEU A 37 -10.49 1.88 7.27
CA LEU A 37 -10.73 0.46 6.99
C LEU A 37 -9.45 -0.31 7.29
N SER A 38 -9.55 -1.39 8.08
CA SER A 38 -8.43 -2.30 8.31
C SER A 38 -8.68 -3.59 7.52
N ILE A 39 -7.89 -3.82 6.48
CA ILE A 39 -8.07 -4.95 5.55
C ILE A 39 -6.71 -5.60 5.37
N ASN A 40 -6.60 -6.89 5.68
CA ASN A 40 -5.39 -7.71 5.52
C ASN A 40 -4.13 -7.10 6.19
N GLY A 41 -4.28 -6.44 7.34
CA GLY A 41 -3.16 -5.82 8.05
C GLY A 41 -2.77 -4.42 7.56
N TYR A 42 -3.47 -3.90 6.56
CA TYR A 42 -3.29 -2.53 6.06
C TYR A 42 -4.42 -1.63 6.53
N ASN A 43 -4.07 -0.43 6.98
CA ASN A 43 -5.06 0.61 7.28
C ASN A 43 -5.22 1.53 6.08
N TYR A 44 -6.46 1.65 5.60
CA TYR A 44 -6.84 2.54 4.51
C TYR A 44 -7.66 3.70 5.06
N THR A 45 -7.24 4.92 4.79
CA THR A 45 -7.96 6.14 5.17
C THR A 45 -8.08 7.07 3.97
N LEU A 46 -9.23 7.70 3.80
CA LEU A 46 -9.40 8.80 2.83
C LEU A 46 -9.46 10.11 3.61
N ASN A 47 -8.52 11.01 3.36
CA ASN A 47 -8.52 12.32 4.03
C ASN A 47 -9.51 13.31 3.37
N ASP A 48 -9.64 14.48 3.97
CA ASP A 48 -10.51 15.58 3.51
C ASP A 48 -10.17 16.09 2.09
N LYS A 49 -8.93 15.89 1.65
CA LYS A 49 -8.44 16.24 0.30
C LYS A 49 -8.59 15.12 -0.71
N LEU A 50 -9.24 14.02 -0.35
CA LEU A 50 -9.37 12.81 -1.17
C LEU A 50 -8.05 12.11 -1.48
N ASN A 51 -7.06 12.21 -0.59
CA ASN A 51 -5.88 11.36 -0.68
C ASN A 51 -6.14 10.04 0.06
N LEU A 52 -5.82 8.93 -0.60
CA LEU A 52 -5.82 7.62 0.01
C LEU A 52 -4.49 7.44 0.75
N LYS A 53 -4.58 7.32 2.09
CA LYS A 53 -3.47 6.89 2.93
C LYS A 53 -3.54 5.37 3.13
N VAL A 54 -2.43 4.68 2.90
CA VAL A 54 -2.25 3.25 3.21
C VAL A 54 -1.07 3.11 4.17
N GLU A 55 -1.32 2.49 5.32
CA GLU A 55 -0.32 2.23 6.36
C GLU A 55 -0.20 0.73 6.57
N ASP A 56 1.03 0.21 6.51
CA ASP A 56 1.33 -1.23 6.70
C ASP A 56 2.20 -1.53 7.93
N GLY A 57 2.40 -0.51 8.78
CA GLY A 57 3.20 -0.57 10.00
C GLY A 57 4.66 -0.16 9.81
N ILE A 58 5.18 -0.15 8.58
CA ILE A 58 6.57 0.26 8.28
C ILE A 58 6.57 1.44 7.31
N CYS A 59 5.62 1.46 6.39
CA CYS A 59 5.49 2.47 5.36
C CYS A 59 4.12 3.16 5.43
N ASP A 60 4.18 4.48 5.24
CA ASP A 60 3.06 5.35 4.95
C ASP A 60 3.06 5.69 3.46
N THR A 61 2.00 5.32 2.75
CA THR A 61 1.78 5.69 1.35
C THR A 61 0.62 6.67 1.23
N ASP A 62 0.83 7.79 0.53
CA ASP A 62 -0.20 8.79 0.23
C ASP A 62 -0.36 8.92 -1.29
N ILE A 63 -1.60 8.77 -1.78
CA ILE A 63 -1.95 8.86 -3.20
C ILE A 63 -3.10 9.85 -3.37
N ASP A 64 -2.93 10.82 -4.27
CA ASP A 64 -4.02 11.70 -4.68
C ASP A 64 -5.10 10.93 -5.47
N PHE A 65 -6.29 10.80 -4.90
CA PHE A 65 -7.47 10.17 -5.52
C PHE A 65 -8.53 11.19 -5.94
N SER A 66 -8.13 12.46 -6.11
CA SER A 66 -9.00 13.51 -6.64
C SER A 66 -9.61 13.13 -7.97
N ARG A 67 -10.85 13.60 -8.19
CA ARG A 67 -11.60 13.36 -9.42
C ARG A 67 -10.79 13.77 -10.65
N PRO A 68 -10.86 13.02 -11.76
CA PRO A 68 -10.15 13.37 -12.98
C PRO A 68 -10.50 14.78 -13.48
N ASN A 69 -9.50 15.51 -13.96
CA ASN A 69 -9.73 16.80 -14.64
C ASN A 69 -10.21 16.57 -16.08
N GLU A 70 -10.64 17.64 -16.76
CA GLU A 70 -11.22 17.53 -18.11
C GLU A 70 -10.26 16.95 -19.16
N LYS A 71 -8.96 17.24 -19.04
CA LYS A 71 -7.94 16.66 -19.92
C LYS A 71 -7.83 15.15 -19.70
N GLU A 72 -7.79 14.71 -18.46
CA GLU A 72 -7.70 13.28 -18.10
C GLU A 72 -8.94 12.50 -18.54
N LYS A 73 -10.13 13.09 -18.39
CA LYS A 73 -11.39 12.51 -18.90
C LYS A 73 -11.33 12.34 -20.41
N LYS A 74 -10.89 13.38 -21.13
CA LYS A 74 -10.74 13.35 -22.60
C LYS A 74 -9.73 12.30 -23.04
N ASP A 75 -8.57 12.25 -22.39
CA ASP A 75 -7.47 11.37 -22.74
C ASP A 75 -7.66 9.93 -22.22
N LYS A 76 -8.67 9.71 -21.35
CA LYS A 76 -8.96 8.43 -20.66
C LYS A 76 -7.76 7.87 -19.88
N LYS A 77 -6.84 8.73 -19.46
CA LYS A 77 -5.64 8.40 -18.67
C LYS A 77 -5.14 9.65 -17.94
N GLY A 78 -4.37 9.43 -16.89
CA GLY A 78 -3.73 10.48 -16.09
C GLY A 78 -2.59 9.89 -15.26
N ILE A 79 -1.89 10.76 -14.53
CA ILE A 79 -0.86 10.37 -13.56
C ILE A 79 -1.22 11.05 -12.24
N ARG A 80 -1.04 10.33 -11.13
CA ARG A 80 -1.19 10.85 -9.77
C ARG A 80 0.15 10.80 -9.06
N ILE A 81 0.37 11.74 -8.15
CA ILE A 81 1.54 11.71 -7.28
C ILE A 81 1.28 10.66 -6.20
N MET A 82 2.25 9.77 -6.03
CA MET A 82 2.31 8.83 -4.92
C MET A 82 3.57 9.14 -4.12
N THR A 83 3.40 9.39 -2.83
CA THR A 83 4.51 9.61 -1.89
C THR A 83 4.58 8.43 -0.94
N VAL A 84 5.78 7.89 -0.73
CA VAL A 84 6.04 6.77 0.17
C VAL A 84 7.09 7.20 1.18
N ALA A 85 6.77 7.07 2.47
CA ALA A 85 7.69 7.30 3.56
C ALA A 85 7.75 6.01 4.41
N CYS A 86 8.92 5.40 4.50
CA CYS A 86 9.12 4.19 5.30
C CYS A 86 10.08 4.47 6.45
N GLU A 87 9.75 3.94 7.62
CA GLU A 87 10.70 3.84 8.73
C GLU A 87 11.82 2.88 8.30
N ARG A 88 13.08 3.33 8.40
CA ARG A 88 14.22 2.43 8.23
C ARG A 88 14.46 1.80 9.59
N GLU A 89 14.53 0.47 9.66
CA GLU A 89 15.08 -0.19 10.84
C GLU A 89 16.48 0.39 11.07
N THR A 90 16.68 1.03 12.22
CA THR A 90 18.03 1.29 12.70
C THR A 90 18.59 -0.07 13.07
N GLU A 91 19.47 -0.62 12.24
CA GLU A 91 20.35 -1.69 12.69
C GLU A 91 21.11 -1.15 13.90
N ASP A 92 20.79 -1.69 15.08
CA ASP A 92 21.56 -1.47 16.29
C ASP A 92 22.99 -1.95 16.03
N ASP A 93 23.89 -1.02 15.71
CA ASP A 93 25.32 -1.26 15.68
C ASP A 93 25.78 -1.48 17.12
N ASP A 94 25.72 -2.76 17.55
CA ASP A 94 26.29 -3.28 18.79
C ASP A 94 27.82 -3.08 18.75
N SER A 95 28.23 -1.86 19.05
CA SER A 95 29.63 -1.50 19.25
C SER A 95 30.02 -1.73 20.70
N THR A 96 30.32 -2.99 21.02
CA THR A 96 31.03 -3.36 22.25
C THR A 96 32.56 -3.38 22.02
N GLU A 97 33.20 -2.33 22.55
CA GLU A 97 34.53 -2.26 23.20
C GLU A 97 35.89 -2.28 22.42
N SER A 98 36.58 -1.12 22.56
CA SER A 98 37.96 -0.92 23.05
C SER A 98 39.16 -0.67 22.12
N ALA A 99 39.84 0.44 22.45
CA ALA A 99 41.21 0.90 22.16
C ALA A 99 41.53 1.26 20.69
N GLU A 100 42.20 2.37 20.36
CA GLU A 100 43.41 2.90 20.99
C GLU A 100 43.66 4.37 20.62
N THR A 101 44.25 5.10 21.55
CA THR A 101 44.76 6.49 21.46
C THR A 101 45.68 6.73 20.27
N THR A 102 45.52 7.81 19.50
CA THR A 102 46.66 8.58 18.94
C THR A 102 46.29 10.05 18.73
N ASN A 103 47.03 10.92 19.41
CA ASN A 103 47.04 12.37 19.27
C ASN A 103 47.33 12.82 17.83
N THR A 104 46.74 13.93 17.36
CA THR A 104 47.50 15.01 16.71
C THR A 104 46.75 16.34 16.77
N THR A 105 47.37 17.27 17.50
CA THR A 105 47.16 18.71 17.51
C THR A 105 47.48 19.33 16.16
N VAL A 106 46.61 20.17 15.59
CA VAL A 106 47.04 21.36 14.83
C VAL A 106 46.16 22.55 15.20
N LYS A 107 46.82 23.60 15.67
CA LYS A 107 46.31 24.92 16.01
C LYS A 107 46.42 25.84 14.78
N LYS A 108 45.45 26.75 14.73
CA LYS A 108 45.48 28.13 14.20
C LYS A 108 45.11 28.36 12.74
#